data_AF-A0A328VD48-F1
#
_entry.id   AF-A0A328VD48-F1
#
_cell.length_a   1.000
_cell.length_b   1.000
_cell.length_c   1.000
_cell.angle_alpha   90.00
_cell.angle_beta   90.00
_cell.angle_gamma   90.00
#
_symmetry.space_group_name_H-M   'P 1'
#
loop_
_entity.id
_entity.type
_entity.pdbx_description
1 polymer ?
#
loop_
_entity_poly.entity_id
_entity_poly.type
_entity_poly.pdbx_seq_one_letter_code
_entity_poly.pdbx_strand_id
1 'polypeptide(L)'
;MDEMRDMAAPEPESEAQQPEAARRALLKGVALGAVTGAGLGTALSAAVSGAFLGQVAHAAPAASNSCVTPIKDIFTIARTAERLAVTFYSNGLRRAYRLGLTWREIAALEAALIEEQIHENFFAQAGGGVLTSEFSFPYGEETFENLRLFIETQQQLEGVFDSAFLSAVRELAQQNRPDLAQIAAQIATVEAEHRALGRFIGRLDPADNWAFSPVLVAKVGDAPALVQKAGYLNPRPGNRFVYHPVDTTDRGVTYRTPYAVACS
;
A
#
# COMPACT_ATOMS: atom_id res chain seq x y z
N MET A 1 13.11 -73.41 37.49
CA MET A 1 12.64 -72.66 38.67
C MET A 1 13.44 -71.38 38.64
N ASP A 2 12.94 -70.41 37.87
CA ASP A 2 12.13 -69.27 38.36
C ASP A 2 13.04 -68.33 39.16
N GLU A 3 13.25 -67.06 38.85
CA GLU A 3 12.35 -66.02 38.32
C GLU A 3 13.27 -64.90 37.82
N MET A 4 13.19 -64.47 36.55
CA MET A 4 13.76 -63.19 36.11
C MET A 4 12.63 -62.16 36.14
N ARG A 5 12.67 -61.26 37.13
CA ARG A 5 11.79 -60.10 37.26
C ARG A 5 12.13 -59.07 36.19
N ASP A 6 11.21 -58.89 35.25
CA ASP A 6 11.09 -57.71 34.41
C ASP A 6 10.84 -56.47 35.30
N MET A 7 11.71 -55.47 35.19
CA MET A 7 11.41 -54.10 35.60
C MET A 7 11.34 -53.23 34.34
N ALA A 8 10.10 -52.95 33.93
CA ALA A 8 9.78 -52.03 32.85
C ALA A 8 10.15 -50.59 33.24
N ALA A 9 10.86 -49.90 32.34
CA ALA A 9 11.06 -48.46 32.38
C ALA A 9 9.80 -47.74 31.82
N PRO A 10 9.42 -46.57 32.36
CA PRO A 10 8.24 -45.85 31.88
C PRO A 10 8.46 -45.23 30.49
N GLU A 11 7.44 -45.35 29.64
CA GLU A 11 7.35 -44.72 28.32
C GLU A 11 7.32 -43.18 28.44
N PRO A 12 7.92 -42.43 27.50
CA PRO A 12 7.78 -40.98 27.44
C PRO A 12 6.38 -40.60 26.94
N GLU A 13 5.75 -39.67 27.68
CA GLU A 13 4.43 -39.13 27.41
C GLU A 13 4.32 -38.50 26.01
N SER A 14 3.20 -38.80 25.36
CA SER A 14 2.76 -38.30 24.06
C SER A 14 2.65 -36.77 24.06
N GLU A 15 3.42 -36.12 23.18
CA GLU A 15 3.26 -34.70 22.84
C GLU A 15 1.88 -34.46 22.22
N ALA A 16 1.02 -33.75 22.97
CA ALA A 16 -0.32 -33.39 22.56
C ALA A 16 -0.29 -32.46 21.33
N GLN A 17 -0.85 -32.95 20.22
CA GLN A 17 -1.18 -32.16 19.04
C GLN A 17 -2.16 -31.03 19.41
N GLN A 18 -1.75 -29.78 19.22
CA GLN A 18 -2.67 -28.65 19.34
C GLN A 18 -3.60 -28.55 18.11
N PRO A 19 -4.92 -28.37 18.31
CA PRO A 19 -5.89 -28.36 17.22
C PRO A 19 -5.86 -27.07 16.39
N GLU A 20 -6.01 -27.22 15.06
CA GLU A 20 -6.07 -26.18 14.02
C GLU A 20 -7.18 -25.11 14.18
N ALA A 21 -7.96 -25.15 15.26
CA ALA A 21 -9.08 -24.24 15.52
C ALA A 21 -8.65 -22.84 16.00
N ALA A 22 -7.38 -22.64 16.40
CA ALA A 22 -6.87 -21.35 16.86
C ALA A 22 -6.63 -20.32 15.74
N ARG A 23 -6.60 -20.74 14.46
CA ARG A 23 -6.30 -19.85 13.31
C ARG A 23 -7.51 -19.10 12.75
N ARG A 24 -8.74 -19.39 13.20
CA ARG A 24 -9.99 -18.78 12.67
C ARG A 24 -10.70 -17.80 13.60
N ALA A 25 -10.13 -17.47 14.76
CA ALA A 25 -10.79 -16.61 15.76
C ALA A 25 -10.41 -15.12 15.71
N LEU A 26 -9.56 -14.68 14.76
CA LEU A 26 -9.09 -13.28 14.68
C LEU A 26 -9.84 -12.42 13.64
N LEU A 27 -11.08 -12.76 13.30
CA LEU A 27 -11.91 -11.99 12.34
C LEU A 27 -13.29 -11.60 12.87
N LYS A 28 -13.52 -11.62 14.19
CA LYS A 28 -14.76 -11.10 14.76
C LYS A 28 -14.48 -10.24 16.00
N GLY A 29 -14.69 -8.95 15.82
CA GLY A 29 -15.01 -8.03 16.91
C GLY A 29 -13.99 -6.92 17.11
N VAL A 30 -14.30 -5.72 16.60
CA VAL A 30 -14.49 -4.54 17.47
C VAL A 30 -15.53 -3.64 16.81
N ALA A 31 -16.68 -3.49 17.48
CA ALA A 31 -17.59 -2.37 17.32
C ALA A 31 -17.81 -1.75 18.71
N LEU A 32 -17.86 -0.41 18.71
CA LEU A 32 -18.29 0.52 19.76
C LEU A 32 -17.33 0.82 20.93
N GLY A 33 -16.94 2.10 20.98
CA GLY A 33 -16.53 2.84 22.17
C GLY A 33 -16.58 4.33 21.89
N ALA A 34 -17.71 4.97 22.21
CA ALA A 34 -17.89 6.43 22.15
C ALA A 34 -17.21 7.11 23.35
N VAL A 35 -16.54 8.23 23.13
CA VAL A 35 -16.25 9.20 24.19
C VAL A 35 -16.62 10.59 23.68
N THR A 36 -17.61 11.16 24.34
CA THR A 36 -18.04 12.55 24.28
C THR A 36 -17.03 13.47 24.98
N GLY A 37 -16.66 14.59 24.38
CA GLY A 37 -15.87 15.64 25.03
C GLY A 37 -15.76 16.88 24.15
N ALA A 38 -16.29 17.99 24.64
CA ALA A 38 -16.47 19.26 23.94
C ALA A 38 -15.19 20.10 23.81
N GLY A 39 -15.13 20.93 22.75
CA GLY A 39 -14.37 22.19 22.72
C GLY A 39 -13.22 22.27 21.71
N LEU A 40 -13.11 23.45 21.09
CA LEU A 40 -12.05 23.97 20.19
C LEU A 40 -12.23 23.52 18.72
N GLY A 41 -12.55 24.39 17.76
CA GLY A 41 -12.06 25.75 17.56
C GLY A 41 -10.78 25.70 16.71
N THR A 42 -10.96 25.69 15.38
CA THR A 42 -9.98 26.10 14.35
C THR A 42 -8.49 25.79 14.60
N ALA A 43 -8.01 24.65 14.11
CA ALA A 43 -6.65 24.48 13.55
C ALA A 43 -6.47 23.04 13.01
N LEU A 44 -6.78 22.79 11.73
CA LEU A 44 -6.28 21.60 11.02
C LEU A 44 -5.82 22.01 9.62
N SER A 45 -4.68 22.67 9.61
CA SER A 45 -3.82 22.85 8.44
C SER A 45 -2.36 22.66 8.89
N ALA A 46 -2.01 21.45 9.36
CA ALA A 46 -0.61 21.01 9.59
C ALA A 46 -0.47 19.56 10.13
N ALA A 47 -1.51 18.72 10.14
CA ALA A 47 -1.54 17.51 10.99
C ALA A 47 -1.65 16.16 10.25
N VAL A 48 -1.16 16.05 9.00
CA VAL A 48 -0.98 14.72 8.36
C VAL A 48 0.49 14.31 8.28
N SER A 49 1.44 15.24 8.52
CA SER A 49 2.88 14.93 8.53
C SER A 49 3.52 14.92 9.94
N GLY A 50 2.79 15.30 10.99
CA GLY A 50 3.35 15.54 12.33
C GLY A 50 3.13 14.45 13.38
N ALA A 51 2.25 13.46 13.14
CA ALA A 51 1.89 12.45 14.14
C ALA A 51 2.73 11.16 14.09
N PHE A 52 3.79 11.11 13.27
CA PHE A 52 4.63 9.91 13.11
C PHE A 52 6.11 10.10 13.48
N LEU A 53 6.52 11.26 14.00
CA LEU A 53 7.89 11.47 14.50
C LEU A 53 8.00 11.08 15.98
N GLY A 54 7.74 9.79 16.25
CA GLY A 54 8.03 9.16 17.54
C GLY A 54 9.12 8.10 17.34
N GLN A 55 10.33 8.42 17.80
CA GLN A 55 11.53 7.57 17.88
C GLN A 55 12.17 7.16 16.55
N VAL A 56 13.32 7.78 16.26
CA VAL A 56 14.29 7.28 15.30
C VAL A 56 14.82 5.94 15.84
N ALA A 57 14.20 4.83 15.42
CA ALA A 57 14.77 3.52 15.63
C ALA A 57 16.09 3.47 14.84
N HIS A 58 17.21 3.32 15.55
CA HIS A 58 18.44 2.84 14.93
C HIS A 58 18.09 1.59 14.14
N ALA A 59 18.64 1.44 12.92
CA ALA A 59 18.45 0.26 12.08
C ALA A 59 18.56 -1.01 12.93
N ALA A 60 17.39 -1.55 13.31
CA ALA A 60 17.35 -2.68 14.22
C ALA A 60 18.00 -3.85 13.49
N PRO A 61 18.88 -4.63 14.16
CA PRO A 61 19.36 -5.86 13.57
C PRO A 61 18.14 -6.69 13.16
N ALA A 62 18.15 -7.21 11.93
CA ALA A 62 17.04 -7.99 11.39
C ALA A 62 16.73 -9.16 12.33
N ALA A 63 15.72 -8.98 13.19
CA ALA A 63 15.27 -10.02 14.08
C ALA A 63 14.75 -11.19 13.23
N SER A 64 15.29 -12.38 13.49
CA SER A 64 15.12 -13.61 12.71
C SER A 64 13.76 -14.30 12.92
N ASN A 65 12.66 -13.54 12.87
CA ASN A 65 11.34 -14.09 12.57
C ASN A 65 10.98 -13.56 11.20
N SER A 66 10.72 -14.43 10.23
CA SER A 66 10.60 -14.09 8.80
C SER A 66 9.51 -13.03 8.54
N CYS A 67 9.87 -11.75 8.72
CA CYS A 67 9.06 -10.58 8.41
C CYS A 67 9.12 -10.34 6.90
N VAL A 68 8.67 -11.36 6.16
CA VAL A 68 8.61 -11.39 4.71
C VAL A 68 7.23 -11.90 4.28
N THR A 69 6.69 -11.24 3.28
CA THR A 69 5.45 -11.53 2.60
C THR A 69 5.81 -12.44 1.43
N PRO A 70 5.10 -13.57 1.22
CA PRO A 70 5.33 -14.40 0.05
C PRO A 70 5.28 -13.57 -1.24
N ILE A 71 6.20 -13.80 -2.19
CA ILE A 71 6.30 -13.02 -3.43
C ILE A 71 4.95 -12.92 -4.17
N LYS A 72 4.20 -14.01 -4.21
CA LYS A 72 2.86 -14.05 -4.83
C LYS A 72 1.88 -13.09 -4.15
N ASP A 73 1.96 -12.98 -2.83
CA ASP A 73 1.12 -12.08 -2.04
C ASP A 73 1.59 -10.63 -2.22
N ILE A 74 2.90 -10.37 -2.33
CA ILE A 74 3.45 -9.05 -2.70
C ILE A 74 2.83 -8.59 -4.03
N PHE A 75 2.86 -9.44 -5.07
CA PHE A 75 2.28 -9.07 -6.37
C PHE A 75 0.76 -8.91 -6.33
N THR A 76 0.07 -9.70 -5.53
CA THR A 76 -1.39 -9.60 -5.36
C THR A 76 -1.79 -8.30 -4.64
N ILE A 77 -1.04 -7.92 -3.62
CA ILE A 77 -1.23 -6.67 -2.87
C ILE A 77 -0.89 -5.48 -3.76
N ALA A 78 0.26 -5.50 -4.43
CA ALA A 78 0.68 -4.44 -5.34
C ALA A 78 -0.37 -4.25 -6.46
N ARG A 79 -0.77 -5.32 -7.15
CA ARG A 79 -1.84 -5.24 -8.17
C ARG A 79 -3.14 -4.64 -7.64
N THR A 80 -3.51 -4.93 -6.41
CA THR A 80 -4.72 -4.34 -5.79
C THR A 80 -4.52 -2.85 -5.49
N ALA A 81 -3.32 -2.44 -5.06
CA ALA A 81 -2.95 -1.04 -4.88
C ALA A 81 -2.99 -0.27 -6.21
N GLU A 82 -2.45 -0.84 -7.29
CA GLU A 82 -2.51 -0.20 -8.61
C GLU A 82 -3.95 -0.01 -9.09
N ARG A 83 -4.84 -0.97 -8.83
CA ARG A 83 -6.27 -0.81 -9.13
C ARG A 83 -6.91 0.33 -8.32
N LEU A 84 -6.49 0.53 -7.08
CA LEU A 84 -6.93 1.67 -6.27
C LEU A 84 -6.43 2.98 -6.88
N ALA A 85 -5.15 3.04 -7.28
CA ALA A 85 -4.55 4.21 -7.92
C ALA A 85 -5.23 4.56 -9.26
N VAL A 86 -5.40 3.57 -10.16
CA VAL A 86 -6.14 3.73 -11.42
C VAL A 86 -7.57 4.22 -11.16
N THR A 87 -8.24 3.69 -10.14
CA THR A 87 -9.59 4.14 -9.76
C THR A 87 -9.58 5.59 -9.29
N PHE A 88 -8.61 5.97 -8.45
CA PHE A 88 -8.45 7.33 -7.93
C PHE A 88 -8.22 8.32 -9.07
N TYR A 89 -7.21 8.11 -9.90
CA TYR A 89 -6.87 9.01 -11.00
C TYR A 89 -7.97 9.08 -12.07
N SER A 90 -8.62 7.97 -12.39
CA SER A 90 -9.76 7.96 -13.33
C SER A 90 -10.93 8.83 -12.83
N ASN A 91 -11.23 8.79 -11.53
CA ASN A 91 -12.29 9.62 -10.96
C ASN A 91 -11.88 11.10 -10.86
N GLY A 92 -10.61 11.38 -10.54
CA GLY A 92 -10.05 12.74 -10.59
C GLY A 92 -10.18 13.36 -11.98
N LEU A 93 -9.76 12.64 -13.02
CA LEU A 93 -9.86 13.11 -14.40
C LEU A 93 -11.31 13.31 -14.86
N ARG A 94 -12.23 12.40 -14.50
CA ARG A 94 -13.66 12.56 -14.81
C ARG A 94 -14.25 13.84 -14.21
N ARG A 95 -13.71 14.29 -13.06
CA ARG A 95 -14.13 15.51 -12.37
C ARG A 95 -13.09 16.63 -12.44
N ALA A 96 -12.18 16.62 -13.42
CA ALA A 96 -11.12 17.61 -13.56
C ALA A 96 -11.63 19.06 -13.54
N TYR A 97 -12.81 19.30 -14.15
CA TYR A 97 -13.46 20.61 -14.14
C TYR A 97 -13.91 21.08 -12.73
N ARG A 98 -14.33 20.15 -11.85
CA ARG A 98 -14.67 20.45 -10.44
C ARG A 98 -13.42 20.75 -9.63
N LEU A 99 -12.34 20.02 -9.92
CA LEU A 99 -11.03 20.20 -9.31
C LEU A 99 -10.32 21.47 -9.79
N GLY A 100 -10.82 22.14 -10.83
CA GLY A 100 -10.22 23.36 -11.38
C GLY A 100 -8.88 23.11 -12.09
N LEU A 101 -8.67 21.91 -12.62
CA LEU A 101 -7.39 21.52 -13.22
C LEU A 101 -7.15 22.25 -14.54
N THR A 102 -5.92 22.69 -14.74
CA THR A 102 -5.45 23.20 -16.04
C THR A 102 -5.18 22.05 -17.00
N TRP A 103 -5.04 22.35 -18.29
CA TRP A 103 -4.70 21.34 -19.30
C TRP A 103 -3.36 20.62 -19.00
N ARG A 104 -2.39 21.32 -18.40
CA ARG A 104 -1.09 20.74 -18.02
C ARG A 104 -1.23 19.75 -16.88
N GLU A 105 -2.09 20.06 -15.91
CA GLU A 105 -2.37 19.18 -14.77
C GLU A 105 -3.18 17.96 -15.20
N ILE A 106 -4.14 18.15 -16.11
CA ILE A 106 -4.88 17.04 -16.73
C ILE A 106 -3.91 16.10 -17.46
N ALA A 107 -3.04 16.65 -18.32
CA ALA A 107 -2.06 15.84 -19.05
C ALA A 107 -1.14 15.06 -18.11
N ALA A 108 -0.74 15.67 -16.99
CA ALA A 108 0.09 15.00 -16.01
C ALA A 108 -0.66 13.91 -15.23
N LEU A 109 -1.92 14.14 -14.84
CA LEU A 109 -2.75 13.10 -14.23
C LEU A 109 -3.06 11.94 -15.19
N GLU A 110 -3.18 12.22 -16.50
CA GLU A 110 -3.33 11.17 -17.51
C GLU A 110 -2.06 10.34 -17.67
N ALA A 111 -0.87 10.95 -17.56
CA ALA A 111 0.39 10.21 -17.54
C ALA A 111 0.47 9.29 -16.32
N ALA A 112 0.23 9.82 -15.11
CA ALA A 112 0.21 9.02 -13.88
C ALA A 112 -0.81 7.87 -13.98
N LEU A 113 -2.04 8.15 -14.43
CA LEU A 113 -3.06 7.11 -14.66
C LEU A 113 -2.58 5.97 -15.59
N ILE A 114 -1.85 6.31 -16.66
CA ILE A 114 -1.30 5.32 -17.58
C ILE A 114 -0.17 4.53 -16.91
N GLU A 115 0.71 5.19 -16.15
CA GLU A 115 1.80 4.59 -15.38
C GLU A 115 1.23 3.55 -14.38
N GLU A 116 0.21 3.89 -13.59
CA GLU A 116 -0.43 2.93 -12.67
C GLU A 116 -1.07 1.76 -13.39
N GLN A 117 -1.69 2.00 -14.55
CA GLN A 117 -2.25 0.90 -15.32
C GLN A 117 -1.17 -0.01 -15.91
N ILE A 118 0.01 0.51 -16.24
CA ILE A 118 1.17 -0.28 -16.65
C ILE A 118 1.71 -1.08 -15.46
N HIS A 119 1.79 -0.50 -14.26
CA HIS A 119 2.15 -1.22 -13.03
C HIS A 119 1.15 -2.36 -12.75
N GLU A 120 -0.17 -2.11 -12.85
CA GLU A 120 -1.21 -3.13 -12.66
C GLU A 120 -1.04 -4.29 -13.64
N ASN A 121 -0.79 -3.97 -14.91
CA ASN A 121 -0.56 -4.95 -15.97
C ASN A 121 0.70 -5.78 -15.71
N PHE A 122 1.79 -5.15 -15.24
CA PHE A 122 3.01 -5.85 -14.87
C PHE A 122 2.73 -6.88 -13.76
N PHE A 123 2.07 -6.49 -12.68
CA PHE A 123 1.77 -7.43 -11.59
C PHE A 123 0.78 -8.51 -12.03
N ALA A 124 -0.18 -8.19 -12.90
CA ALA A 124 -1.06 -9.20 -13.48
C ALA A 124 -0.28 -10.26 -14.27
N GLN A 125 0.66 -9.84 -15.12
CA GLN A 125 1.53 -10.73 -15.92
C GLN A 125 2.49 -11.54 -15.05
N ALA A 126 3.01 -10.94 -13.96
CA ALA A 126 3.80 -11.64 -12.95
C ALA A 126 2.98 -12.62 -12.09
N GLY A 127 1.68 -12.73 -12.35
CA GLY A 127 0.75 -13.65 -11.71
C GLY A 127 0.06 -13.10 -10.46
N GLY A 128 0.21 -11.83 -10.11
CA GLY A 128 -0.52 -11.20 -9.01
C GLY A 128 -2.03 -11.38 -9.15
N GLY A 129 -2.69 -11.85 -8.09
CA GLY A 129 -4.14 -11.86 -7.99
C GLY A 129 -4.71 -10.49 -7.68
N VAL A 130 -6.00 -10.41 -7.39
CA VAL A 130 -6.67 -9.17 -6.99
C VAL A 130 -7.52 -9.45 -5.75
N LEU A 131 -7.36 -8.64 -4.71
CA LEU A 131 -8.17 -8.78 -3.48
C LEU A 131 -9.53 -8.11 -3.60
N THR A 132 -9.62 -7.00 -4.34
CA THR A 132 -10.86 -6.28 -4.64
C THR A 132 -10.73 -5.43 -5.90
N SER A 133 -11.85 -5.10 -6.53
CA SER A 133 -11.95 -4.09 -7.61
C SER A 133 -12.94 -2.98 -7.24
N GLU A 134 -13.32 -2.92 -5.97
CA GLU A 134 -14.22 -1.94 -5.40
C GLU A 134 -13.54 -1.25 -4.23
N PHE A 135 -13.54 0.07 -4.29
CA PHE A 135 -12.83 0.94 -3.37
C PHE A 135 -13.78 1.98 -2.79
N SER A 136 -13.34 2.61 -1.72
CA SER A 136 -13.96 3.79 -1.11
C SER A 136 -12.92 4.90 -0.99
N PHE A 137 -13.37 6.12 -0.77
CA PHE A 137 -12.48 7.23 -0.41
C PHE A 137 -12.97 7.89 0.88
N PRO A 138 -12.08 8.39 1.75
CA PRO A 138 -12.48 8.91 3.07
C PRO A 138 -13.54 10.01 3.00
N TYR A 139 -13.53 10.81 1.93
CA TYR A 139 -14.47 11.90 1.68
C TYR A 139 -15.49 11.59 0.56
N GLY A 140 -15.59 10.32 0.13
CA GLY A 140 -16.55 9.90 -0.91
C GLY A 140 -16.39 10.67 -2.21
N GLU A 141 -17.49 11.19 -2.76
CA GLU A 141 -17.44 12.01 -3.99
C GLU A 141 -16.71 13.34 -3.79
N GLU A 142 -16.70 13.89 -2.58
CA GLU A 142 -16.08 15.18 -2.28
C GLU A 142 -14.56 15.13 -2.51
N THR A 143 -13.94 13.95 -2.36
CA THR A 143 -12.55 13.68 -2.76
C THR A 143 -12.27 14.15 -4.19
N PHE A 144 -13.24 14.07 -5.10
CA PHE A 144 -13.09 14.41 -6.51
C PHE A 144 -13.74 15.74 -6.90
N GLU A 145 -14.26 16.50 -5.94
CA GLU A 145 -14.89 17.80 -6.17
C GLU A 145 -14.14 18.95 -5.50
N ASN A 146 -13.26 18.63 -4.57
CA ASN A 146 -12.46 19.59 -3.82
C ASN A 146 -10.97 19.32 -4.04
N LEU A 147 -10.25 20.25 -4.68
CA LEU A 147 -8.83 20.09 -4.99
C LEU A 147 -7.98 19.79 -3.74
N ARG A 148 -8.29 20.40 -2.60
CA ARG A 148 -7.57 20.14 -1.35
C ARG A 148 -7.74 18.69 -0.91
N LEU A 149 -8.98 18.18 -0.91
CA LEU A 149 -9.26 16.79 -0.49
C LEU A 149 -8.71 15.78 -1.49
N PHE A 150 -8.75 16.10 -2.79
CA PHE A 150 -8.12 15.30 -3.83
C PHE A 150 -6.61 15.16 -3.56
N ILE A 151 -5.90 16.27 -3.35
CA ILE A 151 -4.46 16.26 -3.10
C ILE A 151 -4.12 15.64 -1.74
N GLU A 152 -4.91 15.88 -0.68
CA GLU A 152 -4.70 15.22 0.62
C GLU A 152 -4.83 13.69 0.50
N THR A 153 -5.84 13.22 -0.23
CA THR A 153 -6.04 11.80 -0.54
C THR A 153 -4.88 11.24 -1.35
N GLN A 154 -4.47 11.96 -2.40
CA GLN A 154 -3.37 11.55 -3.28
C GLN A 154 -2.06 11.42 -2.51
N GLN A 155 -1.67 12.44 -1.73
CA GLN A 155 -0.44 12.41 -0.93
C GLN A 155 -0.43 11.27 0.08
N GLN A 156 -1.59 10.92 0.65
CA GLN A 156 -1.69 9.79 1.56
C GLN A 156 -1.53 8.45 0.83
N LEU A 157 -2.19 8.26 -0.32
CA LEU A 157 -2.09 7.03 -1.10
C LEU A 157 -0.65 6.81 -1.57
N GLU A 158 -0.01 7.81 -2.20
CA GLU A 158 1.38 7.66 -2.67
C GLU A 158 2.35 7.42 -1.53
N GLY A 159 2.19 8.10 -0.39
CA GLY A 159 3.03 7.87 0.78
C GLY A 159 2.94 6.43 1.30
N VAL A 160 1.78 5.79 1.17
CA VAL A 160 1.59 4.37 1.52
C VAL A 160 2.15 3.44 0.44
N PHE A 161 1.98 3.76 -0.84
CA PHE A 161 2.49 2.97 -1.98
C PHE A 161 4.03 2.98 -2.00
N ASP A 162 4.65 4.16 -1.91
CA ASP A 162 6.10 4.33 -1.71
C ASP A 162 6.63 3.45 -0.58
N SER A 163 5.99 3.56 0.58
CA SER A 163 6.34 2.80 1.78
C SER A 163 6.24 1.28 1.53
N ALA A 164 5.18 0.82 0.87
CA ALA A 164 4.99 -0.59 0.57
C ALA A 164 6.05 -1.11 -0.41
N PHE A 165 6.38 -0.35 -1.46
CA PHE A 165 7.43 -0.75 -2.40
C PHE A 165 8.83 -0.72 -1.79
N LEU A 166 9.16 0.25 -0.94
CA LEU A 166 10.41 0.26 -0.19
C LEU A 166 10.50 -0.93 0.79
N SER A 167 9.38 -1.33 1.40
CA SER A 167 9.30 -2.56 2.20
C SER A 167 9.53 -3.80 1.31
N ALA A 168 8.92 -3.83 0.11
CA ALA A 168 9.09 -4.90 -0.87
C ALA A 168 10.56 -5.05 -1.32
N VAL A 169 11.30 -3.96 -1.52
CA VAL A 169 12.75 -4.03 -1.85
C VAL A 169 13.49 -4.87 -0.82
N ARG A 170 13.29 -4.60 0.48
CA ARG A 170 13.91 -5.36 1.57
C ARG A 170 13.46 -6.81 1.57
N GLU A 171 12.15 -7.06 1.48
CA GLU A 171 11.59 -8.42 1.54
C GLU A 171 12.01 -9.29 0.34
N LEU A 172 12.10 -8.71 -0.85
CA LEU A 172 12.52 -9.41 -2.06
C LEU A 172 14.01 -9.71 -2.04
N ALA A 173 14.84 -8.79 -1.53
CA ALA A 173 16.26 -9.05 -1.28
C ALA A 173 16.45 -10.20 -0.27
N GLN A 174 15.67 -10.22 0.83
CA GLN A 174 15.68 -11.30 1.82
C GLN A 174 15.21 -12.65 1.25
N GLN A 175 14.36 -12.62 0.21
CA GLN A 175 13.90 -13.80 -0.52
C GLN A 175 14.82 -14.17 -1.69
N ASN A 176 16.04 -13.63 -1.75
CA ASN A 176 17.03 -13.89 -2.80
C ASN A 176 16.53 -13.54 -4.22
N ARG A 177 15.76 -12.45 -4.33
CA ARG A 177 15.23 -11.89 -5.59
C ARG A 177 15.67 -10.44 -5.81
N PRO A 178 16.99 -10.20 -6.00
CA PRO A 178 17.50 -8.86 -6.25
C PRO A 178 16.96 -8.25 -7.55
N ASP A 179 16.61 -9.10 -8.52
CA ASP A 179 15.93 -8.71 -9.76
C ASP A 179 14.58 -8.05 -9.48
N LEU A 180 13.74 -8.68 -8.65
CA LEU A 180 12.45 -8.12 -8.26
C LEU A 180 12.61 -6.93 -7.32
N ALA A 181 13.61 -6.95 -6.43
CA ALA A 181 13.90 -5.83 -5.55
C ALA A 181 14.26 -4.57 -6.37
N GLN A 182 15.00 -4.71 -7.47
CA GLN A 182 15.29 -3.60 -8.37
C GLN A 182 14.02 -3.07 -9.04
N ILE A 183 13.11 -3.94 -9.48
CA ILE A 183 11.83 -3.52 -10.08
C ILE A 183 10.97 -2.78 -9.05
N ALA A 184 10.87 -3.29 -7.83
CA ALA A 184 10.16 -2.60 -6.74
C ALA A 184 10.75 -1.21 -6.46
N ALA A 185 12.08 -1.07 -6.52
CA ALA A 185 12.74 0.23 -6.39
C ALA A 185 12.44 1.17 -7.57
N GLN A 186 12.38 0.66 -8.80
CA GLN A 186 11.98 1.45 -9.98
C GLN A 186 10.55 2.00 -9.82
N ILE A 187 9.62 1.17 -9.34
CA ILE A 187 8.24 1.61 -9.10
C ILE A 187 8.21 2.63 -7.96
N ALA A 188 8.90 2.39 -6.83
CA ALA A 188 8.99 3.37 -5.74
C ALA A 188 9.54 4.74 -6.19
N THR A 189 10.43 4.79 -7.18
CA THR A 189 10.88 6.09 -7.72
C THR A 189 9.79 6.80 -8.52
N VAL A 190 8.95 6.06 -9.23
CA VAL A 190 7.80 6.61 -9.98
C VAL A 190 6.71 7.08 -9.02
N GLU A 191 6.39 6.32 -7.96
CA GLU A 191 5.42 6.75 -6.94
C GLU A 191 5.86 8.04 -6.24
N ALA A 192 7.16 8.21 -6.00
CA ALA A 192 7.70 9.47 -5.49
C ALA A 192 7.51 10.65 -6.48
N GLU A 193 7.58 10.40 -7.79
CA GLU A 193 7.25 11.37 -8.83
C GLU A 193 5.75 11.68 -8.86
N HIS A 194 4.87 10.68 -8.71
CA HIS A 194 3.44 10.89 -8.55
C HIS A 194 3.13 11.77 -7.33
N ARG A 195 3.82 11.55 -6.21
CA ARG A 195 3.71 12.40 -5.02
C ARG A 195 4.17 13.82 -5.30
N ALA A 196 5.27 14.01 -6.02
CA ALA A 196 5.73 15.34 -6.42
C ALA A 196 4.73 16.04 -7.37
N LEU A 197 4.17 15.28 -8.31
CA LEU A 197 3.16 15.77 -9.25
C LEU A 197 1.89 16.24 -8.53
N GLY A 198 1.39 15.48 -7.55
CA GLY A 198 0.27 15.89 -6.72
C GLY A 198 0.52 17.21 -6.01
N ARG A 199 1.74 17.45 -5.52
CA ARG A 199 2.11 18.73 -4.88
C ARG A 199 2.10 19.87 -5.90
N PHE A 200 2.65 19.66 -7.09
CA PHE A 200 2.57 20.62 -8.19
C PHE A 200 1.12 20.99 -8.55
N ILE A 201 0.25 19.99 -8.69
CA ILE A 201 -1.19 20.19 -8.97
C ILE A 201 -1.85 20.97 -7.81
N GLY A 202 -1.54 20.58 -6.58
CA GLY A 202 -2.07 21.18 -5.35
C GLY A 202 -1.51 22.55 -4.97
N ARG A 203 -0.59 23.11 -5.78
CA ARG A 203 0.10 24.38 -5.48
C ARG A 203 0.88 24.33 -4.17
N LEU A 204 1.46 23.18 -3.87
CA LEU A 204 2.33 22.96 -2.72
C LEU A 204 3.78 22.94 -3.18
N ASP A 205 4.69 23.41 -2.32
CA ASP A 205 6.13 23.26 -2.55
C ASP A 205 6.49 21.77 -2.60
N PRO A 206 7.49 21.34 -3.38
CA PRO A 206 8.03 19.98 -3.28
C PRO A 206 8.38 19.60 -1.84
N ALA A 207 8.32 18.32 -1.51
CA ALA A 207 8.77 17.86 -0.20
C ALA A 207 10.30 17.98 -0.13
N ASP A 208 10.82 18.92 0.68
CA ASP A 208 12.24 19.25 0.82
C ASP A 208 12.78 18.99 2.23
N ASN A 209 11.96 18.40 3.10
CA ASN A 209 12.23 18.23 4.52
C ASN A 209 12.50 16.77 4.93
N TRP A 210 12.63 15.84 3.97
CA TRP A 210 12.92 14.43 4.22
C TRP A 210 14.28 14.05 3.61
N ALA A 211 15.19 13.56 4.45
CA ALA A 211 16.46 12.98 3.97
C ALA A 211 16.30 11.52 3.48
N PHE A 212 15.25 10.83 3.94
CA PHE A 212 14.91 9.46 3.57
C PHE A 212 13.39 9.34 3.46
N SER A 213 12.89 8.69 2.40
CA SER A 213 11.47 8.36 2.31
C SER A 213 11.08 7.39 3.44
N PRO A 214 10.02 7.67 4.21
CA PRO A 214 9.65 6.82 5.33
C PRO A 214 9.07 5.48 4.86
N VAL A 215 9.38 4.42 5.60
CA VAL A 215 8.74 3.11 5.45
C VAL A 215 7.75 2.93 6.61
N LEU A 216 6.47 3.07 6.30
CA LEU A 216 5.35 3.08 7.24
C LEU A 216 4.77 1.68 7.50
N VAL A 217 5.18 0.66 6.74
CA VAL A 217 4.77 -0.74 6.90
C VAL A 217 5.97 -1.66 7.09
N ALA A 218 5.92 -2.55 8.09
CA ALA A 218 7.03 -3.44 8.40
C ALA A 218 7.26 -4.53 7.34
N LYS A 219 6.18 -4.91 6.65
CA LYS A 219 6.14 -5.79 5.48
C LYS A 219 4.97 -5.39 4.56
N VAL A 220 5.06 -5.72 3.27
CA VAL A 220 4.01 -5.47 2.26
C VAL A 220 2.65 -6.03 2.70
N GLY A 221 2.65 -7.20 3.35
CA GLY A 221 1.45 -7.84 3.90
C GLY A 221 0.61 -6.98 4.86
N ASP A 222 1.20 -5.94 5.45
CA ASP A 222 0.50 -5.04 6.39
C ASP A 222 -0.20 -3.86 5.67
N ALA A 223 0.16 -3.57 4.42
CA ALA A 223 -0.38 -2.44 3.67
C ALA A 223 -1.91 -2.49 3.49
N PRO A 224 -2.55 -3.63 3.16
CA PRO A 224 -4.02 -3.68 3.03
C PRO A 224 -4.75 -3.25 4.30
N ALA A 225 -4.27 -3.63 5.48
CA ALA A 225 -4.89 -3.25 6.74
C ALA A 225 -4.74 -1.75 7.02
N LEU A 226 -3.59 -1.16 6.69
CA LEU A 226 -3.35 0.29 6.80
C LEU A 226 -4.30 1.07 5.87
N VAL A 227 -4.38 0.65 4.60
CA VAL A 227 -5.23 1.25 3.57
C VAL A 227 -6.72 1.08 3.90
N GLN A 228 -7.12 -0.08 4.45
CA GLN A 228 -8.48 -0.29 4.95
C GLN A 228 -8.80 0.61 6.13
N LYS A 229 -7.90 0.74 7.11
CA LYS A 229 -8.08 1.61 8.28
C LYS A 229 -8.22 3.08 7.87
N ALA A 230 -7.49 3.50 6.84
CA ALA A 230 -7.60 4.84 6.28
C ALA A 230 -8.91 5.08 5.52
N GLY A 231 -9.70 4.03 5.22
CA GLY A 231 -11.03 4.15 4.64
C GLY A 231 -11.11 3.84 3.14
N TYR A 232 -10.09 3.22 2.55
CA TYR A 232 -10.05 2.96 1.11
C TYR A 232 -10.62 1.60 0.67
N LEU A 233 -10.75 0.65 1.61
CA LEU A 233 -11.24 -0.72 1.36
C LEU A 233 -12.55 -1.03 2.12
N ASN A 234 -13.38 -0.02 2.36
CA ASN A 234 -14.65 -0.15 3.08
C ASN A 234 -15.84 0.41 2.26
N PRO A 235 -16.08 -0.08 1.02
CA PRO A 235 -17.15 0.44 0.19
C PRO A 235 -18.51 0.28 0.86
N ARG A 236 -19.31 1.35 0.79
CA ARG A 236 -20.70 1.40 1.29
C ARG A 236 -21.57 2.10 0.23
N PRO A 237 -22.91 1.95 0.27
CA PRO A 237 -23.78 2.74 -0.60
C PRO A 237 -23.44 4.23 -0.51
N GLY A 238 -23.21 4.88 -1.65
CA GLY A 238 -22.79 6.29 -1.73
C GLY A 238 -21.29 6.56 -1.61
N ASN A 239 -20.45 5.55 -1.36
CA ASN A 239 -18.99 5.65 -1.32
C ASN A 239 -18.35 4.36 -1.87
N ARG A 240 -18.76 3.99 -3.09
CA ARG A 240 -18.27 2.81 -3.80
C ARG A 240 -17.79 3.23 -5.18
N PHE A 241 -16.52 2.99 -5.46
CA PHE A 241 -15.85 3.31 -6.70
C PHE A 241 -15.28 2.02 -7.29
N VAL A 242 -15.61 1.75 -8.55
CA VAL A 242 -15.24 0.49 -9.20
C VAL A 242 -14.05 0.74 -10.11
N TYR A 243 -13.07 -0.16 -10.04
CA TYR A 243 -11.95 -0.19 -10.97
C TYR A 243 -12.44 -0.49 -12.38
N HIS A 244 -11.96 0.31 -13.32
CA HIS A 244 -12.09 0.06 -14.74
C HIS A 244 -10.70 0.17 -15.36
N PRO A 245 -10.26 -0.84 -16.13
CA PRO A 245 -8.99 -0.74 -16.84
C PRO A 245 -9.04 0.42 -17.82
N VAL A 246 -7.91 1.10 -17.96
CA VAL A 246 -7.75 2.19 -18.93
C VAL A 246 -6.86 1.74 -20.09
N ASP A 247 -7.10 2.33 -21.25
CA ASP A 247 -6.22 2.12 -22.39
C ASP A 247 -4.85 2.75 -22.09
N THR A 248 -3.80 2.03 -22.42
CA THR A 248 -2.42 2.50 -22.26
C THR A 248 -1.83 2.95 -23.59
N THR A 249 -2.55 2.88 -24.72
CA THR A 249 -2.07 3.45 -25.99
C THR A 249 -1.75 4.94 -25.85
N ASP A 250 -0.61 5.32 -26.45
CA ASP A 250 0.35 6.33 -25.98
C ASP A 250 -0.13 7.80 -25.81
N ARG A 251 0.43 8.47 -24.77
CA ARG A 251 0.41 9.93 -24.48
C ARG A 251 1.78 10.50 -24.04
N GLY A 252 2.88 9.80 -24.30
CA GLY A 252 4.25 10.22 -23.97
C GLY A 252 4.94 9.47 -22.83
N VAL A 253 4.33 8.41 -22.28
CA VAL A 253 4.93 7.58 -21.22
C VAL A 253 6.01 6.67 -21.82
N THR A 254 7.23 6.76 -21.29
CA THR A 254 8.40 5.98 -21.75
C THR A 254 8.78 4.91 -20.71
N TYR A 255 9.76 4.04 -21.02
CA TYR A 255 10.20 2.94 -20.14
C TYR A 255 9.04 2.06 -19.60
N ARG A 256 8.14 1.67 -20.50
CA ARG A 256 6.86 0.99 -20.21
C ARG A 256 6.99 -0.46 -19.74
N THR A 257 8.21 -0.95 -19.59
CA THR A 257 8.58 -2.24 -19.02
C THR A 257 9.82 -2.03 -18.17
N PRO A 258 10.03 -2.79 -17.08
CA PRO A 258 11.22 -2.64 -16.25
C PRO A 258 12.49 -2.69 -17.10
N TYR A 259 13.34 -1.69 -16.92
CA TYR A 259 14.55 -1.51 -17.73
C TYR A 259 15.78 -1.43 -16.84
N ALA A 260 16.83 -2.15 -17.24
CA ALA A 260 18.12 -2.17 -16.56
C ALA A 260 19.21 -2.40 -17.60
N VAL A 261 20.32 -1.67 -17.46
CA VAL A 261 21.53 -1.99 -18.23
C VAL A 261 22.17 -3.25 -17.66
N ALA A 262 22.62 -4.16 -18.54
CA ALA A 262 23.35 -5.35 -18.12
C ALA A 262 24.81 -5.00 -17.76
N CYS A 263 25.37 -5.68 -16.76
CA CYS A 263 26.81 -5.65 -16.52
C CYS A 263 27.52 -6.37 -17.68
N SER A 264 28.55 -5.74 -18.24
CA SER A 264 29.44 -6.31 -19.24
C SER A 264 30.59 -7.09 -18.60
#